data_AF-A0A520DZT9-F1
#
_entry.id   AF-A0A520DZT9-F1
#
_cell.length_a   1.000
_cell.length_b   1.000
_cell.length_c   1.000
_cell.angle_alpha   90.00
_cell.angle_beta   90.00
_cell.angle_gamma   90.00
#
_symmetry.space_group_name_H-M   'P 1'
#
loop_
_entity.id
_entity.type
_entity.pdbx_description
1 polymer ?
#
loop_
_entity_poly.entity_id
_entity_poly.type
_entity_poly.pdbx_seq_one_letter_code
_entity_poly.pdbx_strand_id
1 'polypeptide(L)' 'MHRYGYKLAALGLAAAIVGVIALSVASFNQVFVARVPITVIAERAGLVMDPGARVKMAGVTVGSVESITPTD' A
#
# COMPACT_ATOMS: atom_id res chain seq x y z
N MET A 1 24.92 -22.63 31.49
CA MET A 1 24.13 -21.58 30.79
C MET A 1 23.76 -21.97 29.34
N HIS A 2 23.33 -23.22 29.09
CA HIS A 2 23.14 -23.76 27.73
C HIS A 2 21.70 -24.16 27.38
N ARG A 3 20.68 -23.68 28.11
CA ARG A 3 19.25 -24.00 27.83
C ARG A 3 18.50 -22.93 27.02
N TYR A 4 19.10 -21.77 26.75
CA TYR A 4 18.44 -20.66 26.05
C TYR A 4 18.58 -20.67 24.52
N GLY A 5 19.50 -21.47 23.97
CA GLY A 5 19.76 -21.49 22.52
C GLY A 5 18.51 -21.81 21.69
N TYR A 6 17.71 -22.80 22.10
CA TYR A 6 16.47 -23.15 21.41
C TYR A 6 15.40 -22.04 21.49
N LYS A 7 15.34 -21.31 22.60
CA LYS A 7 14.40 -20.18 22.75
C LYS A 7 14.78 -19.02 21.84
N LEU A 8 16.07 -18.72 21.73
CA LEU A 8 16.59 -17.68 20.81
C LEU A 8 16.41 -18.10 19.35
N ALA A 9 16.66 -19.37 19.01
CA ALA A 9 16.42 -19.89 17.67
C ALA A 9 14.93 -19.84 17.29
N ALA A 10 14.04 -20.22 18.20
CA ALA A 10 12.59 -20.13 17.99
C ALA A 10 12.13 -18.67 17.79
N LEU A 11 12.66 -17.73 18.57
CA LEU A 11 12.35 -16.31 18.44
C LEU A 11 12.86 -15.75 17.10
N GLY A 12 14.07 -16.13 16.68
CA GLY A 12 14.62 -15.79 15.38
C GLY A 12 13.76 -16.29 14.21
N LEU A 13 13.30 -17.54 14.27
CA LEU A 13 12.40 -18.11 13.27
C LEU A 13 11.07 -17.34 13.21
N ALA A 14 10.46 -17.05 14.36
CA ALA A 14 9.21 -16.31 14.42
C ALA A 14 9.36 -14.89 13.84
N ALA A 15 10.45 -14.19 14.18
CA ALA A 15 10.74 -12.87 13.64
C ALA A 15 10.96 -12.91 12.12
N ALA A 16 11.65 -13.92 11.60
CA ALA A 16 11.83 -14.10 10.17
C ALA A 16 10.50 -14.29 9.43
N ILE A 17 9.60 -15.12 9.98
CA ILE A 17 8.25 -15.33 9.41
C ILE A 17 7.47 -14.01 9.37
N VAL A 18 7.44 -13.27 10.49
CA VAL A 18 6.76 -11.96 10.54
C VAL A 18 7.38 -10.99 9.53
N GLY A 19 8.71 -10.97 9.40
CA GLY A 19 9.42 -10.15 8.42
C GLY A 19 9.03 -10.47 6.98
N VAL A 20 8.93 -11.76 6.62
CA VAL A 20 8.52 -12.19 5.28
C VAL A 20 7.07 -11.79 4.99
N ILE A 21 6.17 -11.94 5.96
CA ILE A 21 4.76 -11.51 5.82
C ILE A 21 4.69 -10.00 5.61
N ALA A 22 5.39 -9.22 6.44
CA ALA A 22 5.42 -7.77 6.32
C ALA A 22 5.99 -7.32 4.96
N LEU A 23 7.07 -7.95 4.49
CA LEU A 23 7.66 -7.69 3.18
C LEU A 23 6.67 -7.98 2.05
N SER A 24 5.96 -9.10 2.14
CA SER A 24 4.94 -9.48 1.16
C SER A 24 3.83 -8.44 1.10
N VAL A 25 3.28 -8.03 2.25
CA VAL A 25 2.24 -6.98 2.34
C VAL A 25 2.74 -5.66 1.77
N ALA A 26 3.95 -5.22 2.13
CA ALA A 26 4.55 -4.00 1.61
C ALA A 26 4.74 -4.05 0.08
N SER A 27 5.13 -5.21 -0.45
CA SER A 27 5.28 -5.43 -1.89
C SER A 27 3.94 -5.37 -2.63
N PHE A 28 2.88 -5.98 -2.08
CA PHE A 28 1.53 -5.92 -2.66
C PHE A 28 0.96 -4.49 -2.66
N ASN A 29 1.25 -3.73 -1.61
CA ASN A 29 0.85 -2.32 -1.52
C ASN A 29 1.74 -1.38 -2.37
N GLN A 30 2.71 -1.93 -3.12
CA GLN A 30 3.65 -1.15 -3.94
C GLN A 30 4.36 -0.04 -3.13
N VAL A 31 4.64 -0.27 -1.84
CA VAL A 31 5.27 0.72 -0.95
C VAL A 31 6.66 1.13 -1.45
N PHE A 32 7.33 0.24 -2.19
CA PHE A 32 8.65 0.48 -2.77
C PHE A 32 8.63 1.21 -4.11
N VAL A 33 7.46 1.59 -4.63
CA VAL A 33 7.30 2.29 -5.91
C VAL A 33 7.02 3.77 -5.66
N ALA A 34 7.87 4.63 -6.21
CA ALA A 34 7.68 6.08 -6.13
C ALA A 34 6.40 6.50 -6.86
N ARG A 35 5.56 7.28 -6.19
CA ARG A 35 4.31 7.84 -6.73
C ARG A 35 4.34 9.36 -6.54
N VAL A 36 3.80 10.09 -7.52
CA VAL A 36 3.61 11.54 -7.44
C VAL A 36 2.13 11.80 -7.25
N PRO A 37 1.68 12.37 -6.10
CA PRO A 37 0.27 12.70 -5.90
C PRO A 37 -0.12 13.87 -6.80
N ILE A 38 -1.23 13.73 -7.51
CA ILE A 38 -1.78 14.77 -8.38
C ILE A 38 -3.23 15.01 -7.98
N THR A 39 -3.56 16.26 -7.65
CA THR A 39 -4.92 16.69 -7.33
C THR A 39 -5.60 17.28 -8.55
N VAL A 40 -6.82 16.84 -8.83
CA VAL A 40 -7.63 17.32 -9.97
C VAL A 40 -9.01 17.72 -9.47
N ILE A 41 -9.56 18.80 -10.03
CA ILE A 41 -10.90 19.29 -9.70
C ILE A 41 -11.90 18.67 -10.68
N ALA A 42 -13.00 18.11 -10.16
CA ALA A 42 -14.11 17.60 -10.96
C ALA A 42 -15.44 17.96 -10.31
N GLU A 43 -16.39 18.45 -11.11
CA GLU A 43 -17.68 18.97 -10.63
C GLU A 43 -18.52 17.95 -9.85
N ARG A 44 -18.32 16.64 -10.10
CA ARG A 44 -19.07 15.56 -9.45
C ARG A 44 -18.19 14.43 -8.93
N ALA A 45 -17.00 14.76 -8.41
CA ALA A 45 -16.07 13.77 -7.88
C ALA A 45 -16.73 12.84 -6.84
N GLY A 46 -17.47 13.39 -5.87
CA GLY A 46 -18.12 12.59 -4.82
C GLY A 46 -19.35 11.77 -5.24
N LEU A 47 -19.86 11.94 -6.47
CA LEU A 47 -21.03 11.21 -6.98
C LEU A 47 -20.71 10.22 -8.10
N VAL A 48 -19.59 10.44 -8.81
CA VAL A 48 -19.25 9.71 -10.05
C VAL A 48 -17.91 8.97 -9.91
N MET A 49 -17.16 9.20 -8.84
CA MET A 49 -15.85 8.60 -8.60
C MET A 49 -15.81 7.95 -7.21
N ASP A 50 -15.12 6.80 -7.13
CA ASP A 50 -14.95 6.01 -5.91
C ASP A 50 -13.46 5.94 -5.55
N PRO A 51 -13.06 5.97 -4.26
CA PRO A 51 -11.68 5.67 -3.88
C PRO A 51 -11.25 4.29 -4.38
N GLY A 52 -10.05 4.21 -4.97
CA GLY A 52 -9.57 3.00 -5.64
C GLY A 52 -10.00 2.86 -7.11
N ALA A 53 -10.85 3.75 -7.63
CA ALA A 53 -11.18 3.76 -9.06
C ALA A 53 -9.93 4.00 -9.92
N ARG A 54 -9.85 3.31 -11.07
CA ARG A 54 -8.70 3.42 -11.98
C ARG A 54 -8.73 4.74 -12.74
N VAL A 55 -7.63 5.47 -12.71
CA VAL A 55 -7.40 6.68 -13.49
C VAL A 55 -6.72 6.31 -14.79
N LYS A 56 -7.25 6.81 -15.90
CA LYS A 56 -6.71 6.57 -17.24
C LYS A 56 -6.29 7.88 -17.90
N MET A 57 -5.16 7.87 -18.59
CA MET A 57 -4.75 8.92 -19.53
C MET A 57 -4.62 8.31 -20.93
N ALA A 58 -5.26 8.93 -21.92
CA ALA A 58 -5.25 8.45 -23.31
C ALA A 58 -5.57 6.93 -23.46
N GLY A 59 -6.49 6.41 -22.63
CA GLY A 59 -6.89 5.00 -22.63
C GLY A 59 -6.02 4.06 -21.79
N VAL A 60 -4.84 4.51 -21.33
CA VAL A 60 -3.91 3.71 -20.51
C VAL A 60 -4.12 4.01 -19.02
N THR A 61 -4.18 2.96 -18.18
CA THR A 61 -4.27 3.11 -16.72
C THR A 61 -2.96 3.65 -16.16
N VAL A 62 -3.01 4.80 -15.50
CA VAL A 62 -1.84 5.47 -14.91
C VAL A 62 -1.79 5.38 -13.39
N GLY A 63 -2.93 5.14 -12.73
CA GLY A 63 -3.00 5.07 -11.28
C GLY A 63 -4.41 4.83 -10.76
N SER A 64 -4.64 5.13 -9.49
CA SER A 64 -5.92 4.99 -8.81
C SER A 64 -6.20 6.20 -7.95
N VAL A 65 -7.49 6.48 -7.72
CA VAL A 65 -7.95 7.56 -6.85
C VAL A 65 -7.62 7.21 -5.39
N GLU A 66 -6.88 8.08 -4.70
CA GLU A 66 -6.53 7.89 -3.29
C GLU A 66 -7.62 8.44 -2.37
N SER A 67 -8.03 9.69 -2.58
CA SER A 67 -9.04 10.36 -1.77
C SER A 67 -9.84 11.38 -2.57
N ILE A 68 -11.05 11.68 -2.09
CA ILE A 68 -11.95 12.68 -2.67
C ILE A 68 -12.32 13.64 -1.54
N THR A 69 -12.10 14.94 -1.76
CA THR A 69 -12.40 15.99 -0.79
C THR A 69 -13.17 17.11 -1.48
N PRO A 70 -14.25 17.64 -0.88
CA PRO A 70 -14.89 18.85 -1.38
C PRO A 70 -13.89 20.00 -1.43
N THR A 71 -13.94 20.79 -2.50
CA THR A 71 -13.31 22.11 -2.51
C THR A 71 -14.32 23.08 -1.92
N ASP A 72 -13.93 23.84 -0.90
CA ASP A 72 -14.78 24.85 -0.25
C ASP A 72 -15.28 25.93 -1.23
#